data_AF-A0A972TIU7-F1
#
_entry.id   AF-A0A972TIU7-F1
#
_cell.length_a   1.000
_cell.length_b   1.000
_cell.length_c   1.000
_cell.angle_alpha   90.00
_cell.angle_beta   90.00
_cell.angle_gamma   90.00
#
_symmetry.space_group_name_H-M   'P 1'
#
loop_
_entity.id
_entity.type
_entity.pdbx_description
1 polymer ?
#
loop_
_entity_poly.entity_id
_entity_poly.type
_entity_poly.pdbx_seq_one_letter_code
_entity_poly.pdbx_strand_id
1 'polypeptide(L)'
;MPQCKKCGKKGLFLKIEEDTGLCLSCNESFAQEGKVLTEKIIEAKNKVNTAKETEKIVGLCKSIEQHGNELITLHRTYNLQPSQELLDLIDTYKKMREVAEK
;
A
#
# COMPACT_ATOMS: atom_id res chain seq x y z
N MET A 1 20.29 -1.61 -22.91
CA MET A 1 20.11 -2.96 -22.33
C MET A 1 19.04 -2.88 -21.25
N PRO A 2 18.00 -3.73 -21.28
CA PRO A 2 16.97 -3.75 -20.24
C PRO A 2 17.59 -3.84 -18.84
N GLN A 3 17.05 -3.06 -17.90
CA GLN A 3 17.52 -3.00 -16.52
C GLN A 3 16.33 -2.83 -15.56
N CYS A 4 16.29 -3.65 -14.50
CA CYS A 4 15.28 -3.54 -13.45
C CYS A 4 15.54 -2.32 -12.56
N LYS A 5 14.52 -1.49 -12.34
CA LYS A 5 14.58 -0.29 -11.48
C LYS A 5 14.75 -0.62 -9.99
N LYS A 6 14.39 -1.82 -9.54
CA LYS A 6 14.52 -2.25 -8.14
C LYS A 6 15.87 -2.91 -7.84
N CYS A 7 16.18 -4.02 -8.50
CA CYS A 7 17.34 -4.84 -8.18
C CYS A 7 18.57 -4.55 -9.05
N GLY A 8 18.45 -3.66 -10.05
CA GLY A 8 19.55 -3.28 -10.93
C GLY A 8 19.99 -4.37 -11.91
N LYS A 9 19.37 -5.56 -11.90
CA LYS A 9 19.66 -6.65 -12.85
C LYS A 9 19.55 -6.12 -14.28
N LYS A 10 20.52 -6.47 -15.12
CA LYS A 10 20.58 -6.09 -16.53
C LYS A 10 20.72 -7.33 -17.41
N GLY A 11 20.22 -7.30 -18.65
CA GLY A 11 20.48 -8.36 -19.62
C GLY A 11 19.69 -8.19 -20.91
N LEU A 12 20.22 -8.68 -22.02
CA LEU A 12 19.57 -8.58 -23.34
C LEU A 12 18.21 -9.29 -23.38
N PHE A 13 18.09 -10.43 -22.68
CA PHE A 13 16.86 -11.22 -22.56
C PHE A 13 16.08 -10.95 -21.27
N LEU A 14 16.47 -9.92 -20.49
CA LEU A 14 15.78 -9.59 -19.27
C LEU A 14 14.44 -8.93 -19.61
N LYS A 15 13.34 -9.61 -19.27
CA LYS A 15 11.99 -9.05 -19.37
C LYS A 15 11.75 -8.03 -18.27
N ILE A 16 11.24 -6.87 -18.67
CA ILE A 16 10.87 -5.76 -17.81
C ILE A 16 9.41 -5.43 -18.07
N GLU A 17 8.61 -5.33 -17.02
CA GLU A 17 7.24 -4.85 -17.10
C GLU A 17 7.25 -3.36 -17.46
N GLU A 18 6.53 -2.97 -18.51
CA GLU A 18 6.58 -1.61 -19.05
C GLU A 18 6.06 -0.57 -18.05
N ASP A 19 4.98 -0.91 -17.34
CA ASP A 19 4.33 -0.01 -16.38
C ASP A 19 5.19 0.28 -15.15
N THR A 20 5.90 -0.72 -14.65
CA THR A 20 6.64 -0.64 -13.37
C THR A 20 8.15 -0.48 -13.57
N GLY A 21 8.69 -0.87 -14.73
CA GLY A 21 10.13 -0.96 -14.97
C GLY A 21 10.81 -2.04 -14.10
N LEU A 22 10.06 -3.00 -13.60
CA LEU A 22 10.56 -4.10 -12.77
C LEU A 22 10.78 -5.36 -13.61
N CYS A 23 11.76 -6.17 -13.24
CA CYS A 23 11.80 -7.54 -13.76
C CYS A 23 10.69 -8.37 -13.15
N LEU A 24 10.32 -9.48 -13.82
CA LEU A 24 9.24 -10.38 -13.39
C LEU A 24 9.30 -10.72 -11.90
N SER A 25 10.45 -11.18 -11.39
CA SER A 25 10.58 -11.55 -9.97
C SER A 25 10.36 -10.38 -9.01
N CYS A 26 10.85 -9.18 -9.33
CA CYS A 26 10.59 -8.01 -8.49
C CYS A 26 9.13 -7.57 -8.57
N ASN A 27 8.50 -7.70 -9.73
CA ASN A 27 7.09 -7.39 -9.90
C ASN A 27 6.20 -8.35 -9.11
N GLU A 28 6.53 -9.65 -9.12
CA GLU A 28 5.84 -10.68 -8.34
C GLU A 28 5.99 -10.45 -6.83
N SER A 29 7.19 -10.13 -6.34
CA SER A 29 7.40 -9.78 -4.93
C SER A 29 6.60 -8.55 -4.52
N PHE A 30 6.65 -7.49 -5.32
CA PHE A 30 5.85 -6.28 -5.09
C PHE A 30 4.35 -6.59 -5.03
N ALA A 31 3.84 -7.39 -5.97
CA ALA A 31 2.43 -7.77 -6.00
C ALA A 31 2.02 -8.59 -4.77
N GLN A 32 2.86 -9.53 -4.33
CA GLN A 32 2.58 -10.35 -3.16
C GLN A 32 2.58 -9.53 -1.86
N GLU A 33 3.61 -8.70 -1.65
CA GLU A 33 3.69 -7.82 -0.47
C GLU A 33 2.56 -6.79 -0.47
N GLY A 34 2.29 -6.18 -1.62
CA GLY A 34 1.21 -5.20 -1.78
C GLY A 34 -0.18 -5.79 -1.55
N LYS A 35 -0.41 -7.02 -2.00
CA LYS A 35 -1.67 -7.74 -1.77
C LYS A 35 -1.94 -7.94 -0.28
N VAL A 36 -0.96 -8.39 0.50
CA VAL A 36 -1.13 -8.61 1.94
C VAL A 36 -1.49 -7.31 2.66
N LEU A 37 -0.84 -6.19 2.33
CA LEU A 37 -1.16 -4.89 2.92
C LEU A 37 -2.56 -4.41 2.52
N THR A 38 -2.91 -4.59 1.26
CA THR A 38 -4.23 -4.21 0.72
C THR A 38 -5.35 -5.00 1.39
N GLU A 39 -5.17 -6.31 1.58
CA GLU A 39 -6.14 -7.17 2.29
C GLU A 39 -6.37 -6.69 3.73
N LYS A 40 -5.31 -6.35 4.47
CA LYS A 40 -5.42 -5.81 5.83
C LYS A 40 -6.15 -4.47 5.86
N ILE A 41 -5.89 -3.59 4.90
CA ILE A 41 -6.58 -2.30 4.75
C ILE A 41 -8.08 -2.53 4.50
N ILE A 42 -8.44 -3.42 3.57
CA ILE A 42 -9.83 -3.74 3.24
C ILE A 42 -10.54 -4.34 4.45
N GLU A 43 -9.90 -5.29 5.14
CA GLU A 43 -10.46 -5.91 6.34
C GLU A 43 -10.74 -4.87 7.43
N ALA A 44 -9.77 -3.99 7.71
CA ALA A 44 -9.93 -2.93 8.69
C ALA A 44 -11.04 -1.94 8.28
N LYS A 45 -11.10 -1.54 7.01
CA LYS A 45 -12.17 -0.69 6.47
C LYS A 45 -13.55 -1.30 6.65
N ASN A 46 -13.71 -2.58 6.34
CA ASN A 46 -14.97 -3.30 6.52
C ASN A 46 -15.38 -3.36 8.01
N LYS A 47 -14.40 -3.51 8.90
CA LYS A 47 -14.63 -3.48 10.36
C LYS A 47 -15.00 -2.08 10.84
N VAL A 48 -14.44 -1.00 10.29
CA VAL A 48 -14.82 0.38 10.66
C VAL A 48 -16.30 0.60 10.37
N ASN A 49 -16.77 0.19 9.18
CA ASN A 49 -18.15 0.40 8.75
C ASN A 49 -19.19 -0.32 9.62
N THR A 50 -18.79 -1.34 10.38
CA THR A 50 -19.68 -2.13 11.24
C THR A 50 -19.44 -1.89 12.73
N ALA A 51 -18.36 -1.18 13.09
CA ALA A 51 -18.04 -0.86 14.48
C ALA A 51 -18.97 0.24 15.01
N LYS A 52 -19.41 0.06 16.26
CA LYS A 52 -20.24 1.04 17.00
C LYS A 52 -19.48 1.72 18.12
N GLU A 53 -18.41 1.10 18.59
CA GLU A 53 -17.61 1.58 19.72
C GLU A 53 -16.52 2.53 19.20
N THR A 54 -16.48 3.75 19.74
CA THR A 54 -15.54 4.80 19.34
C THR A 54 -14.09 4.34 19.45
N GLU A 55 -13.71 3.68 20.55
CA GLU A 55 -12.35 3.18 20.75
C GLU A 55 -11.94 2.15 19.67
N LYS A 56 -12.89 1.30 19.27
CA LYS A 56 -12.67 0.32 18.20
C LYS A 56 -12.53 0.99 16.84
N ILE A 57 -13.34 2.01 16.55
CA ILE A 57 -13.23 2.82 15.33
C ILE A 57 -11.85 3.48 15.27
N VAL A 58 -11.42 4.14 16.36
CA VAL A 58 -10.10 4.80 16.45
C VAL A 58 -8.98 3.80 16.20
N GLY A 59 -9.03 2.62 16.84
CA GLY A 59 -8.03 1.56 16.64
C GLY A 59 -7.97 1.07 15.20
N LEU A 60 -9.12 0.87 14.56
CA LEU A 60 -9.20 0.44 13.17
C LEU A 60 -8.72 1.52 12.18
N CYS A 61 -9.03 2.80 12.44
CA CYS A 61 -8.48 3.90 11.65
C CYS A 61 -6.96 3.96 11.75
N LYS A 62 -6.38 3.80 12.96
CA LYS A 62 -4.92 3.71 13.15
C LYS A 62 -4.32 2.56 12.35
N SER A 63 -4.96 1.39 12.33
CA SER A 63 -4.51 0.25 11.52
C SER A 63 -4.55 0.53 10.02
N ILE A 64 -5.59 1.19 9.52
CA ILE A 64 -5.68 1.60 8.11
C ILE A 64 -4.57 2.58 7.75
N GLU A 65 -4.34 3.60 8.59
CA GLU A 65 -3.25 4.55 8.41
C GLU A 65 -1.89 3.84 8.39
N GLN A 66 -1.64 2.93 9.34
CA GLN A 66 -0.39 2.19 9.42
C GLN A 66 -0.14 1.35 8.16
N HIS A 67 -1.09 0.49 7.78
CA HIS A 67 -0.93 -0.37 6.60
C HIS A 67 -0.88 0.43 5.30
N GLY A 68 -1.61 1.55 5.22
CA GLY A 68 -1.51 2.47 4.09
C GLY A 68 -0.12 3.09 3.96
N ASN A 69 0.49 3.52 5.08
CA ASN A 69 1.85 4.05 5.09
C ASN A 69 2.91 2.96 4.79
N GLU A 70 2.71 1.73 5.26
CA GLU A 70 3.53 0.58 4.88
C GLU A 70 3.45 0.35 3.36
N LEU A 71 2.24 0.45 2.77
CA LEU A 71 2.04 0.29 1.34
C LEU A 71 2.70 1.42 0.53
N ILE A 72 2.64 2.67 1.00
CA ILE A 72 3.41 3.79 0.41
C ILE A 72 4.91 3.51 0.44
N THR A 73 5.40 3.02 1.57
CA THR A 73 6.81 2.69 1.75
C THR A 73 7.24 1.57 0.80
N LEU A 74 6.38 0.57 0.60
CA LEU A 74 6.59 -0.48 -0.40
C LEU A 74 6.72 0.10 -1.81
N HIS A 75 5.79 0.95 -2.25
CA HIS A 75 5.87 1.59 -3.57
C HIS A 75 7.20 2.34 -3.75
N ARG A 76 7.58 3.17 -2.77
CA ARG A 76 8.86 3.91 -2.80
C ARG A 76 10.07 2.98 -2.84
N THR A 77 10.04 1.89 -2.08
CA THR A 77 11.10 0.88 -2.05
C THR A 77 11.29 0.19 -3.40
N TYR A 78 10.24 0.11 -4.22
CA TYR A 78 10.26 -0.40 -5.59
C TYR A 78 10.41 0.68 -6.66
N ASN A 79 10.72 1.93 -6.28
CA ASN A 79 10.81 3.09 -7.18
C ASN A 79 9.51 3.34 -7.97
N LEU A 80 8.37 3.04 -7.36
CA LEU A 80 7.03 3.27 -7.88
C LEU A 80 6.38 4.45 -7.16
N GLN A 81 5.49 5.15 -7.86
CA GLN A 81 4.66 6.17 -7.25
C GLN A 81 3.41 5.52 -6.64
N PRO A 82 3.04 5.84 -5.39
CA PRO A 82 1.76 5.43 -4.83
C PRO A 82 0.61 6.13 -5.56
N SER A 83 -0.54 5.49 -5.64
CA SER A 83 -1.74 6.08 -6.24
C SER A 83 -2.32 7.19 -5.37
N GLN A 84 -3.00 8.16 -6.00
CA GLN A 84 -3.72 9.20 -5.28
C GLN A 84 -4.83 8.62 -4.41
N GLU A 85 -5.50 7.57 -4.86
CA GLU A 85 -6.53 6.87 -4.09
C GLU A 85 -6.02 6.33 -2.75
N LEU A 86 -4.78 5.81 -2.70
CA LEU A 86 -4.17 5.36 -1.45
C LEU A 86 -3.90 6.53 -0.50
N LEU A 87 -3.43 7.66 -1.04
CA LEU A 87 -3.16 8.87 -0.25
C LEU A 87 -4.47 9.43 0.34
N ASP A 88 -5.51 9.51 -0.50
CA ASP A 88 -6.83 10.00 -0.11
C ASP A 88 -7.48 9.08 0.93
N LEU A 89 -7.29 7.76 0.81
CA LEU A 89 -7.76 6.79 1.79
C LEU A 89 -7.14 7.06 3.17
N ILE A 90 -5.82 7.20 3.23
CA ILE A 90 -5.11 7.45 4.50
C ILE A 90 -5.57 8.77 5.12
N ASP A 91 -5.68 9.83 4.33
CA ASP A 91 -6.16 11.13 4.80
C ASP A 91 -7.59 11.06 5.34
N THR A 92 -8.46 10.33 4.65
CA THR A 92 -9.86 10.11 5.08
C THR A 92 -9.94 9.43 6.45
N TYR A 93 -9.21 8.33 6.64
CA TYR A 93 -9.25 7.60 7.91
C TYR A 93 -8.52 8.31 9.05
N LYS A 94 -7.48 9.11 8.72
CA LYS A 94 -6.85 10.02 9.68
C LYS A 94 -7.85 11.07 10.19
N LYS A 95 -8.58 11.73 9.29
CA LYS A 95 -9.63 12.70 9.68
C LYS A 95 -10.75 12.05 10.49
N MET A 96 -11.19 10.86 10.09
CA MET A 96 -12.21 10.11 10.83
C MET A 96 -11.74 9.80 12.26
N ARG A 97 -10.47 9.40 12.44
CA ARG A 97 -9.86 9.17 13.75
C ARG A 97 -9.85 10.45 14.59
N GLU A 98 -9.38 11.56 14.03
CA GLU A 98 -9.30 12.85 14.72
C GLU A 98 -10.68 13.37 15.17
N VAL A 99 -11.75 13.03 14.44
CA VAL A 99 -13.13 13.33 14.85
C VAL A 99 -13.60 12.40 15.97
N ALA A 100 -13.25 11.11 15.91
CA ALA A 100 -13.64 10.13 16.92
C ALA A 100 -12.86 10.26 18.25
N GLU A 101 -11.67 10.88 18.22
CA GLU A 101 -10.85 11.15 19.42
C GLU A 101 -11.25 12.46 20.14
N LYS A 102 -12.14 13.28 19.57
CA LYS A 102 -12.65 14.53 20.15
C LYS A 102 -13.95 14.30 20.93
#